data_AF-A0A7X7PQ28-F1
#
_entry.id   AF-A0A7X7PQ28-F1
#
_cell.length_a   1.000
_cell.length_b   1.000
_cell.length_c   1.000
_cell.angle_alpha   90.00
_cell.angle_beta   90.00
_cell.angle_gamma   90.00
#
_symmetry.space_group_name_H-M   'P 1'
#
loop_
_entity.id
_entity.type
_entity.pdbx_description
1 polymer ?
#
loop_
_entity_poly.entity_id
_entity_poly.type
_entity_poly.pdbx_seq_one_letter_code
_entity_poly.pdbx_strand_id
1 'polypeptide(L)'
;MDFRFTPEQDLYRQSIRQWLEANLEPRARAIDEAEDGIPTDITDGMAELGMFGVTIPERFGGLDIPDEERMVYAMITIHEIARADMSMSTPVYTLLTIGWAYIINKYGTEQLKELVLP
;
A
#
# COMPACT_ATOMS: atom_id res chain seq x y z
N MET A 1 -2.50 27.60 -6.30
CA MET A 1 -2.16 26.16 -6.31
C MET A 1 -2.66 25.58 -5.01
N ASP A 2 -3.41 24.48 -5.05
CA ASP A 2 -3.94 23.80 -3.86
C ASP A 2 -3.18 22.48 -3.68
N PHE A 3 -2.70 22.22 -2.47
CA PHE A 3 -1.84 21.07 -2.13
C PHE A 3 -2.48 20.17 -1.07
N ARG A 4 -3.74 20.40 -0.73
CA ARG A 4 -4.47 19.58 0.24
C ARG A 4 -4.87 18.27 -0.42
N PHE A 5 -5.00 17.21 0.39
CA PHE A 5 -5.62 15.97 -0.07
C PHE A 5 -7.08 16.21 -0.48
N THR A 6 -7.55 15.43 -1.44
CA THR A 6 -8.99 15.33 -1.72
C THR A 6 -9.70 14.66 -0.54
N PRO A 7 -11.03 14.83 -0.40
CA PRO A 7 -11.80 14.12 0.63
C PRO A 7 -11.60 12.60 0.59
N GLU A 8 -11.49 12.01 -0.59
CA GLU A 8 -11.29 10.58 -0.81
C GLU A 8 -9.90 10.12 -0.37
N GLN A 9 -8.86 10.87 -0.74
CA GLN A 9 -7.48 10.63 -0.31
C GLN A 9 -7.36 10.75 1.22
N ASP A 10 -8.04 11.74 1.83
CA ASP A 10 -8.02 11.93 3.27
C ASP A 10 -8.78 10.82 4.01
N LEU A 11 -9.92 10.37 3.48
CA LEU A 11 -10.67 9.23 4.02
C LEU A 11 -9.83 7.94 3.97
N TYR A 12 -9.17 7.69 2.84
CA TYR A 12 -8.24 6.57 2.69
C TYR A 12 -7.13 6.63 3.74
N ARG A 13 -6.45 7.79 3.83
CA ARG A 13 -5.38 8.05 4.81
C ARG A 13 -5.84 7.80 6.25
N GLN A 14 -7.02 8.29 6.63
CA GLN A 14 -7.57 8.09 7.98
C GLN A 14 -7.87 6.62 8.26
N SER A 15 -8.43 5.90 7.28
CA SER A 15 -8.80 4.49 7.42
C SER A 15 -7.57 3.61 7.65
N ILE A 16 -6.52 3.79 6.84
CA ILE A 16 -5.27 3.03 7.01
C ILE A 16 -4.57 3.40 8.32
N ARG A 17 -4.57 4.69 8.70
CA ARG A 17 -3.96 5.16 9.95
C ARG A 17 -4.60 4.50 11.16
N GLN A 18 -5.93 4.51 11.25
CA GLN A 18 -6.65 3.91 12.37
C GLN A 18 -6.30 2.43 12.55
N TRP A 19 -6.19 1.69 11.45
CA TRP A 19 -5.80 0.30 11.50
C TRP A 19 -4.34 0.12 11.94
N LEU A 20 -3.42 0.92 11.43
CA LEU A 20 -2.00 0.86 11.78
C LEU A 20 -1.75 1.23 13.26
N GLU A 21 -2.42 2.26 13.76
CA GLU A 21 -2.35 2.69 15.17
C GLU A 21 -2.88 1.61 16.12
N ALA A 22 -3.88 0.83 15.69
CA ALA A 22 -4.45 -0.25 16.48
C ALA A 22 -3.64 -1.57 16.40
N ASN A 23 -3.08 -1.89 15.24
CA ASN A 23 -2.56 -3.24 14.96
C ASN A 23 -1.04 -3.30 14.80
N LEU A 24 -0.38 -2.24 14.30
CA LEU A 24 1.06 -2.24 14.01
C LEU A 24 1.87 -1.41 15.01
N GLU A 25 1.51 -0.14 15.21
CA GLU A 25 2.29 0.80 16.04
C GLU A 25 2.59 0.26 17.45
N PRO A 26 1.66 -0.37 18.18
CA PRO A 26 1.93 -0.91 19.51
C PRO A 26 2.91 -2.11 19.51
N ARG A 27 3.08 -2.77 18.36
CA ARG A 27 3.89 -3.99 18.19
C ARG A 27 5.22 -3.72 17.51
N ALA A 28 5.39 -2.57 16.85
CA ALA A 28 6.55 -2.25 16.01
C ALA A 28 7.89 -2.56 16.69
N ARG A 29 8.07 -2.12 17.94
CA ARG A 29 9.31 -2.36 18.69
C ARG A 29 9.58 -3.84 18.95
N ALA A 30 8.55 -4.60 19.32
CA ALA A 30 8.69 -6.02 19.60
C ALA A 30 8.95 -6.83 18.31
N ILE A 31 8.36 -6.41 17.19
CA ILE A 31 8.62 -7.00 15.87
C ILE A 31 10.08 -6.78 15.46
N ASP A 32 10.57 -5.54 15.59
CA ASP A 32 11.97 -5.18 15.30
C ASP A 32 12.96 -5.98 16.16
N GLU A 33 12.72 -6.05 17.47
CA GLU A 33 13.60 -6.78 18.41
C GLU A 33 13.57 -8.30 18.22
N ALA A 34 12.49 -8.87 17.67
CA ALA A 34 12.40 -10.30 17.44
C ALA A 34 13.26 -10.78 16.25
N GLU A 35 13.59 -9.90 15.30
CA GLU A 35 14.34 -10.23 14.08
C GLU A 35 13.72 -11.37 13.23
N ASP A 36 12.45 -11.71 13.45
CA ASP A 36 11.72 -12.81 12.79
C ASP A 36 11.00 -12.37 11.49
N GLY A 37 11.20 -11.11 11.08
CA GLY A 37 10.55 -10.52 9.91
C GLY A 37 9.15 -9.95 10.18
N ILE A 38 8.43 -9.62 9.10
CA ILE A 38 7.10 -9.01 9.21
C ILE A 38 6.06 -10.09 9.56
N PRO A 39 5.28 -9.95 10.64
CA PRO A 39 4.25 -10.91 10.99
C PRO A 39 3.19 -11.06 9.90
N THR A 40 2.82 -12.30 9.58
CA THR A 40 1.84 -12.61 8.53
C THR A 40 0.47 -12.00 8.82
N ASP A 41 0.06 -11.93 10.08
CA ASP A 41 -1.21 -11.30 10.46
C ASP A 41 -1.25 -9.80 10.14
N ILE A 42 -0.10 -9.12 10.18
CA ILE A 42 0.00 -7.73 9.75
C ILE A 42 -0.10 -7.63 8.23
N THR A 43 0.64 -8.44 7.48
CA THR A 43 0.56 -8.40 6.01
C THR A 43 -0.82 -8.75 5.48
N ASP A 44 -1.48 -9.73 6.09
CA ASP A 44 -2.83 -10.16 5.70
C ASP A 44 -3.84 -9.04 5.97
N GLY A 45 -3.80 -8.43 7.16
CA GLY A 45 -4.68 -7.30 7.47
C GLY A 45 -4.45 -6.08 6.58
N MET A 46 -3.21 -5.79 6.18
CA MET A 46 -2.91 -4.75 5.20
C MET A 46 -3.44 -5.10 3.80
N ALA A 47 -3.37 -6.37 3.41
CA ALA A 47 -3.92 -6.85 2.14
C ALA A 47 -5.46 -6.76 2.11
N GLU A 48 -6.14 -7.10 3.21
CA GLU A 48 -7.60 -6.96 3.35
C GLU A 48 -8.07 -5.50 3.22
N LEU A 49 -7.26 -4.54 3.66
CA LEU A 49 -7.49 -3.11 3.47
C LEU A 49 -7.15 -2.60 2.06
N GLY A 50 -6.66 -3.48 1.17
CA GLY A 50 -6.31 -3.15 -0.20
C GLY A 50 -5.02 -2.34 -0.34
N MET A 51 -4.19 -2.24 0.71
CA MET A 51 -2.97 -1.41 0.69
C MET A 51 -1.98 -1.79 -0.42
N PHE A 52 -1.91 -3.08 -0.77
CA PHE A 52 -1.01 -3.57 -1.83
C PHE A 52 -1.58 -3.42 -3.25
N GLY A 53 -2.88 -3.14 -3.37
CA GLY A 53 -3.59 -3.02 -4.65
C GLY A 53 -3.69 -1.61 -5.20
N VAL A 54 -3.16 -0.59 -4.51
CA VAL A 54 -3.30 0.83 -4.88
C VAL A 54 -2.78 1.16 -6.30
N THR A 55 -1.76 0.42 -6.77
CA THR A 55 -1.18 0.60 -8.11
C THR A 55 -1.75 -0.35 -9.16
N ILE A 56 -2.75 -1.16 -8.80
CA ILE A 56 -3.44 -2.11 -9.67
C ILE A 56 -4.84 -1.57 -9.99
N PRO A 57 -5.29 -1.60 -11.25
CA PRO A 57 -6.65 -1.22 -11.62
C PRO A 57 -7.72 -2.13 -11.01
N GLU A 58 -8.90 -1.58 -10.73
CA GLU A 58 -10.03 -2.33 -10.17
C GLU A 58 -10.41 -3.56 -11.01
N ARG A 59 -10.31 -3.47 -12.35
CA ARG A 59 -10.60 -4.61 -13.26
C ARG A 59 -9.71 -5.83 -13.06
N PHE A 60 -8.58 -5.67 -12.35
CA PHE A 60 -7.62 -6.72 -11.98
C PHE A 60 -7.57 -6.89 -10.44
N GLY A 61 -8.70 -6.66 -9.76
CA GLY A 61 -8.80 -6.82 -8.30
C GLY A 61 -8.08 -5.75 -7.46
N GLY A 62 -7.64 -4.65 -8.08
CA GLY A 62 -7.07 -3.51 -7.38
C GLY A 62 -8.12 -2.50 -6.88
N LEU A 63 -7.71 -1.26 -6.67
CA LEU A 63 -8.60 -0.20 -6.18
C LEU A 63 -9.09 0.71 -7.31
N ASP A 64 -10.34 1.18 -7.17
CA ASP A 64 -10.95 2.22 -8.01
C ASP A 64 -10.33 3.60 -7.68
N ILE A 65 -9.16 3.82 -8.24
CA ILE A 65 -8.37 5.06 -8.08
C ILE A 65 -8.06 5.58 -9.49
N PRO A 66 -8.21 6.89 -9.76
CA PRO A 66 -7.77 7.49 -11.01
C PRO A 66 -6.30 7.18 -11.30
N ASP A 67 -5.98 6.85 -12.55
CA ASP A 67 -4.62 6.40 -12.93
C ASP A 67 -3.54 7.43 -12.59
N GLU A 68 -3.84 8.72 -12.76
CA GLU A 68 -2.97 9.84 -12.41
C GLU A 68 -2.76 10.02 -10.89
N GLU A 69 -3.65 9.48 -10.05
CA GLU A 69 -3.61 9.61 -8.60
C GLU A 69 -3.01 8.38 -7.89
N ARG A 70 -2.87 7.23 -8.59
CA ARG A 70 -2.36 5.98 -7.97
C ARG A 70 -1.07 6.16 -7.18
N MET A 71 -0.15 6.98 -7.69
CA MET A 71 1.10 7.25 -7.00
C MET A 71 0.90 8.07 -5.72
N VAL A 72 -0.09 8.98 -5.68
CA VAL A 72 -0.44 9.72 -4.46
C VAL A 72 -0.96 8.76 -3.40
N TYR A 73 -1.87 7.85 -3.75
CA TYR A 73 -2.38 6.82 -2.82
C TYR A 73 -1.28 5.86 -2.36
N ALA A 74 -0.37 5.45 -3.25
CA ALA A 74 0.81 4.68 -2.86
C ALA A 74 1.67 5.43 -1.84
N MET A 75 1.95 6.71 -2.06
CA MET A 75 2.72 7.53 -1.13
C MET A 75 1.99 7.74 0.21
N ILE A 76 0.66 7.93 0.20
CA ILE A 76 -0.14 7.98 1.44
C ILE A 76 0.04 6.67 2.22
N THR A 77 -0.10 5.52 1.55
CA THR A 77 0.07 4.19 2.15
C THR A 77 1.44 4.06 2.82
N ILE A 78 2.50 4.36 2.06
CA ILE A 78 3.89 4.25 2.51
C ILE A 78 4.17 5.17 3.71
N HIS A 79 3.66 6.41 3.68
CA HIS A 79 3.88 7.38 4.76
C HIS A 79 3.12 7.02 6.03
N GLU A 80 1.89 6.53 5.95
CA GLU A 80 1.16 6.11 7.14
C GLU A 80 1.76 4.83 7.74
N ILE A 81 2.23 3.88 6.92
CA ILE A 81 2.99 2.73 7.43
C ILE A 81 4.29 3.21 8.09
N ALA A 82 5.06 4.10 7.45
CA ALA A 82 6.31 4.62 8.00
C ALA A 82 6.14 5.31 9.35
N ARG A 83 4.97 5.92 9.59
CA ARG A 83 4.60 6.53 10.87
C ARG A 83 4.47 5.48 11.98
N ALA A 84 3.96 4.29 11.66
CA ALA A 84 3.78 3.20 12.61
C ALA A 84 5.04 2.32 12.74
N ASP A 85 5.64 1.94 11.62
CA ASP A 85 6.90 1.19 11.55
C ASP A 85 7.69 1.53 10.27
N MET A 86 8.90 2.07 10.45
CA MET A 86 9.76 2.48 9.34
C MET A 86 10.35 1.29 8.57
N SER A 87 10.66 0.19 9.27
CA SER A 87 11.30 -0.98 8.65
C SER A 87 10.36 -1.62 7.61
N MET A 88 9.08 -1.74 7.95
CA MET A 88 8.01 -2.32 7.14
C MET A 88 7.57 -1.41 5.99
N SER A 89 7.70 -0.10 6.14
CA SER A 89 7.40 0.84 5.05
C SER A 89 8.33 0.63 3.84
N THR A 90 9.57 0.20 4.06
CA THR A 90 10.59 0.01 3.00
C THR A 90 10.20 -1.04 1.94
N PRO A 91 9.82 -2.29 2.30
CA PRO A 91 9.37 -3.26 1.31
C PRO A 91 8.08 -2.83 0.62
N VAL A 92 7.15 -2.15 1.31
CA VAL A 92 5.91 -1.64 0.70
C VAL A 92 6.20 -0.53 -0.31
N TYR A 93 7.11 0.38 0.01
CA TYR A 93 7.63 1.37 -0.95
C TYR A 93 8.17 0.69 -2.20
N THR A 94 9.01 -0.33 -2.02
CA THR A 94 9.58 -1.09 -3.14
C THR A 94 8.49 -1.73 -3.98
N LEU A 95 7.53 -2.43 -3.36
CA LEU A 95 6.42 -3.09 -4.04
C LEU A 95 5.57 -2.11 -4.87
N LEU A 96 5.16 -0.99 -4.26
CA LEU A 96 4.20 -0.08 -4.86
C LEU A 96 4.82 0.84 -5.90
N THR A 97 6.09 1.23 -5.73
CA THR A 97 6.72 2.25 -6.60
C THR A 97 7.57 1.66 -7.72
N ILE A 98 8.14 0.48 -7.51
CA ILE A 98 9.08 -0.16 -8.45
C ILE A 98 8.89 -1.69 -8.52
N GLY A 99 7.85 -2.24 -7.90
CA GLY A 99 7.57 -3.66 -7.91
C GLY A 99 7.03 -4.13 -9.25
N TRP A 100 7.06 -5.45 -9.45
CA TRP A 100 6.64 -6.09 -10.69
C TRP A 100 5.20 -5.73 -11.07
N ALA A 101 4.26 -5.68 -10.10
CA ALA A 101 2.86 -5.39 -10.36
C ALA A 101 2.67 -3.98 -10.94
N TYR A 102 3.34 -2.97 -10.36
CA TYR A 102 3.34 -1.61 -10.90
C TYR A 102 3.97 -1.53 -12.29
N ILE A 103 5.14 -2.17 -12.48
CA ILE A 103 5.85 -2.17 -13.78
C ILE A 103 4.97 -2.82 -14.86
N ILE A 104 4.35 -3.96 -14.56
CA ILE A 104 3.49 -4.68 -15.51
C ILE A 104 2.21 -3.89 -15.78
N ASN A 105 1.57 -3.33 -14.76
CA ASN A 105 0.40 -2.49 -14.97
C ASN A 105 0.71 -1.30 -15.90
N LYS A 106 1.87 -0.67 -15.70
CA LYS A 106 2.26 0.53 -16.44
C LYS A 106 2.77 0.24 -17.86
N TYR A 107 3.54 -0.83 -18.06
CA TYR A 107 4.28 -1.07 -19.31
C TYR A 107 3.99 -2.41 -19.97
N GLY A 108 3.31 -3.33 -19.28
CA GLY A 108 2.95 -4.64 -19.82
C GLY A 108 1.92 -4.55 -20.94
N THR A 109 1.90 -5.56 -21.79
CA THR A 109 0.79 -5.76 -22.73
C THR A 109 -0.46 -6.15 -21.97
N GLU A 110 -1.65 -5.95 -22.56
CA GLU A 110 -2.90 -6.37 -21.90
C GLU A 110 -2.92 -7.88 -21.63
N GLN A 111 -2.37 -8.69 -22.54
CA GLN A 111 -2.25 -10.14 -22.33
C GLN A 111 -1.37 -10.50 -21.12
N LEU A 112 -0.30 -9.73 -20.88
CA LEU A 112 0.55 -9.94 -19.71
C LEU A 112 -0.18 -9.54 -18.43
N LYS A 113 -0.91 -8.42 -18.45
CA LYS A 113 -1.69 -7.94 -17.30
C LYS A 113 -2.75 -8.95 -16.89
N GLU A 114 -3.55 -9.44 -17.83
CA GLU A 114 -4.58 -10.47 -17.60
C GLU A 114 -4.00 -11.79 -17.07
N LEU A 115 -2.75 -12.10 -17.39
CA LEU A 115 -2.10 -13.35 -16.96
C LEU A 115 -1.56 -13.28 -15.53
N VAL A 116 -1.10 -12.11 -15.07
CA VAL A 116 -0.24 -12.01 -13.86
C VAL A 116 -0.76 -11.05 -12.80
N LEU A 117 -1.61 -10.08 -13.17
CA LEU A 117 -2.31 -9.28 -12.18
C LEU A 117 -3.47 -10.10 -11.60
N PRO A 118 -3.92 -9.81 -10.37
CA PRO A 118 -5.00 -10.55 -9.72
C PRO A 118 -6.35 -10.53 -10.47
#